data_AF-A0A940ITF0-F1
#
_entry.id   AF-A0A940ITF0-F1
#
_cell.length_a   1.000
_cell.length_b   1.000
_cell.length_c   1.000
_cell.angle_alpha   90.00
_cell.angle_beta   90.00
_cell.angle_gamma   90.00
#
_symmetry.space_group_name_H-M   'P 1'
#
loop_
_entity.id
_entity.type
_entity.pdbx_description
1 polymer ?
#
loop_
_entity_poly.entity_id
_entity_poly.type
_entity_poly.pdbx_seq_one_letter_code
_entity_poly.pdbx_strand_id
1 'polypeptide(L)'
;APILTAPAHPYTKQLFDAAPAIPDQDAVGIPMPDEDLILHMKGVSKTYTMRSSKGWQADKQIHACRGVDLKLARGKTLAIVGESGSGKTTAARIALGAELPDPGGEVLFCTAQGEDPIPVHQMTRAQRTAFQRKAQMVFQDPYSSLSPRMRIQDAMTEPLEIHRIGSVSEQRDKAAEMLQRVGLNSDMLKRYPHAFSGGQRQRLSIARAMMLDPQLIVCDEPTSALDVSVQEQILTLLENLQDSLNLSYFFISHDLAVVARIADEVAVMRRGLIVEQAPPETLFYNPRHPYTKALIAAQPEPDINRPIDLQMVSLGAGAPDSWDEAFRFSDTVIPSLVELEPGHKVRCHV
;
A
#
# COMPACT_ATOMS: atom_id res chain seq x y z
N ALA A 1 -18.86 -1.63 -30.90
CA ALA A 1 -18.30 -2.86 -30.30
C ALA A 1 -19.23 -3.34 -29.18
N PRO A 2 -20.18 -4.25 -29.45
CA PRO A 2 -21.22 -4.64 -28.49
C PRO A 2 -20.67 -5.28 -27.21
N ILE A 3 -19.49 -5.91 -27.31
CA ILE A 3 -18.86 -6.60 -26.17
C ILE A 3 -18.36 -5.65 -25.07
N LEU A 4 -18.00 -4.40 -25.42
CA LEU A 4 -17.51 -3.41 -24.46
C LEU A 4 -18.65 -2.58 -23.86
N THR A 5 -19.72 -2.34 -24.61
CA THR A 5 -20.83 -1.47 -24.18
C THR A 5 -22.01 -2.25 -23.61
N ALA A 6 -22.20 -3.51 -24.00
CA ALA A 6 -23.30 -4.36 -23.56
C ALA A 6 -22.92 -5.86 -23.65
N PRO A 7 -21.94 -6.32 -22.84
CA PRO A 7 -21.50 -7.71 -22.89
C PRO A 7 -22.69 -8.65 -22.61
N ALA A 8 -22.98 -9.56 -23.56
CA ALA A 8 -24.13 -10.47 -23.44
C ALA A 8 -23.89 -11.61 -22.45
N HIS A 9 -22.63 -12.05 -22.30
CA HIS A 9 -22.28 -13.21 -21.48
C HIS A 9 -22.10 -12.82 -19.99
N PRO A 10 -22.70 -13.56 -19.04
CA PRO A 10 -22.62 -13.23 -17.61
C PRO A 10 -21.19 -13.10 -17.06
N TYR A 11 -20.29 -14.00 -17.45
CA TYR A 11 -18.87 -13.92 -17.06
C TYR A 11 -18.19 -12.64 -17.55
N THR A 12 -18.51 -12.19 -18.77
CA THR A 12 -17.92 -10.94 -19.29
C THR A 12 -18.46 -9.75 -18.53
N LYS A 13 -19.75 -9.71 -18.18
CA LYS A 13 -20.31 -8.69 -17.29
C LYS A 13 -19.56 -8.64 -15.95
N GLN A 14 -19.37 -9.79 -15.32
CA GLN A 14 -18.63 -9.90 -14.05
C GLN A 14 -17.20 -9.35 -14.13
N LEU A 15 -16.50 -9.55 -15.25
CA LEU A 15 -15.15 -8.99 -15.44
C LEU A 15 -15.15 -7.46 -15.57
N PHE A 16 -16.17 -6.89 -16.22
CA PHE A 16 -16.32 -5.44 -16.32
C PHE A 16 -16.72 -4.84 -14.97
N ASP A 17 -17.66 -5.47 -14.26
CA ASP A 17 -18.11 -5.04 -12.94
C ASP A 17 -16.98 -5.12 -11.89
N ALA A 18 -16.04 -6.06 -12.06
CA ALA A 18 -14.88 -6.24 -11.18
C ALA A 18 -13.68 -5.34 -11.54
N ALA A 19 -13.70 -4.68 -12.70
CA ALA A 19 -12.63 -3.77 -13.07
C ALA A 19 -12.68 -2.55 -12.15
N PRO A 20 -11.60 -2.22 -11.42
CA PRO A 20 -11.59 -1.02 -10.62
C PRO A 20 -11.76 0.17 -11.56
N ALA A 21 -12.88 0.88 -11.40
CA ALA A 21 -13.21 2.04 -12.20
C ALA A 21 -12.95 3.29 -11.39
N ILE A 22 -12.61 4.36 -12.10
CA ILE A 22 -12.69 5.70 -11.55
C ILE A 22 -14.18 5.92 -11.18
N PRO A 23 -14.50 6.44 -9.99
CA PRO A 23 -15.88 6.78 -9.66
C PRO A 23 -16.52 7.66 -10.75
N ASP A 24 -17.84 7.85 -10.72
CA ASP A 24 -18.56 8.74 -11.66
C ASP A 24 -18.91 10.11 -11.04
N GLN A 25 -18.38 10.44 -9.85
CA GLN A 25 -18.79 11.64 -9.09
C GLN A 25 -17.63 12.57 -8.72
N ASP A 26 -17.82 13.86 -9.06
CA ASP A 26 -17.11 15.03 -8.50
C ASP A 26 -17.42 15.23 -6.99
N ALA A 27 -17.32 14.18 -6.18
CA ALA A 27 -17.41 14.32 -4.74
C ALA A 27 -16.12 15.01 -4.25
N VAL A 28 -16.28 16.08 -3.47
CA VAL A 28 -15.15 16.65 -2.72
C VAL A 28 -14.77 15.62 -1.66
N GLY A 29 -13.69 14.88 -1.90
CA GLY A 29 -13.21 13.88 -0.97
C GLY A 29 -12.92 14.51 0.40
N ILE A 30 -13.26 13.79 1.47
CA ILE A 30 -13.05 14.27 2.83
C ILE A 30 -11.57 14.06 3.18
N PRO A 31 -10.82 15.12 3.55
CA PRO A 31 -9.43 14.97 3.97
C PRO A 31 -9.29 13.96 5.13
N MET A 32 -8.16 13.24 5.16
CA MET A 32 -7.90 12.34 6.27
C MET A 32 -7.84 13.14 7.59
N PRO A 33 -8.56 12.71 8.64
CA PRO A 33 -8.51 13.40 9.92
C PRO A 33 -7.10 13.36 10.50
N ASP A 34 -6.67 14.47 11.09
CA ASP A 34 -5.37 14.60 11.77
C ASP A 34 -5.44 14.19 13.25
N GLU A 35 -6.52 13.53 13.64
CA GLU A 35 -6.81 13.08 15.00
C GLU A 35 -6.70 11.55 15.08
N ASP A 36 -6.30 11.02 16.24
CA ASP A 36 -6.09 9.57 16.49
C ASP A 36 -5.23 8.87 15.41
N LEU A 37 -4.05 9.42 15.16
CA LEU A 37 -3.08 8.80 14.24
C LEU A 37 -2.58 7.48 14.82
N ILE A 38 -2.64 6.40 14.03
CA ILE A 38 -2.01 5.13 14.35
C ILE A 38 -0.54 5.10 13.90
N LEU A 39 -0.21 5.80 12.82
CA LEU A 39 1.14 5.90 12.26
C LEU A 39 1.40 7.33 11.77
N HIS A 40 2.57 7.86 12.11
CA HIS A 40 3.04 9.16 11.65
C HIS A 40 4.52 9.07 11.26
N MET A 41 4.80 9.27 9.98
CA MET A 41 6.14 9.38 9.42
C MET A 41 6.48 10.86 9.28
N LYS A 42 7.59 11.30 9.89
CA LYS A 42 8.05 12.69 9.87
C LYS A 42 9.42 12.79 9.21
N GLY A 43 9.51 13.51 8.10
CA GLY A 43 10.75 13.80 7.39
C GLY A 43 11.56 12.55 7.02
N VAL A 44 10.89 11.41 6.78
CA VAL A 44 11.56 10.12 6.60
C VAL A 44 12.39 10.12 5.32
N SER A 45 13.71 9.94 5.48
CA SER A 45 14.66 9.85 4.38
C SER A 45 15.39 8.51 4.41
N LYS A 46 15.78 8.00 3.24
CA LYS A 46 16.55 6.77 3.12
C LYS A 46 17.45 6.81 1.90
N THR A 47 18.75 6.63 2.12
CA THR A 47 19.76 6.59 1.08
C THR A 47 20.50 5.25 1.10
N TYR A 48 20.56 4.57 -0.05
CA TYR A 48 21.37 3.38 -0.23
C TYR A 48 22.63 3.71 -1.03
N THR A 49 23.76 3.17 -0.58
CA THR A 49 25.04 3.30 -1.29
C THR A 49 25.33 2.03 -2.06
N MET A 50 25.28 2.11 -3.39
CA MET A 50 25.66 1.01 -4.27
C MET A 50 27.14 1.14 -4.61
N ARG A 51 27.92 0.16 -4.15
CA ARG A 51 29.37 0.13 -4.39
C ARG A 51 29.66 0.04 -5.88
N SER A 52 30.56 0.89 -6.35
CA SER A 52 31.04 0.80 -7.73
C SER A 52 31.79 -0.51 -7.96
N SER A 53 31.56 -1.16 -9.10
CA SER A 53 32.32 -2.34 -9.53
C SER A 53 33.73 -2.00 -10.05
N LYS A 54 34.02 -0.71 -10.27
CA LYS A 54 35.31 -0.21 -10.75
C LYS A 54 35.90 0.75 -9.72
N GLY A 55 37.12 0.47 -9.26
CA GLY A 55 37.77 1.21 -8.16
C GLY A 55 38.05 2.71 -8.41
N TRP A 56 37.86 3.20 -9.64
CA TRP A 56 38.00 4.61 -10.01
C TRP A 56 36.68 5.39 -10.09
N GLN A 57 35.54 4.71 -10.01
CA GLN A 57 34.23 5.32 -10.12
C GLN A 57 33.60 5.43 -8.72
N ALA A 58 33.07 6.60 -8.39
CA ALA A 58 32.44 6.85 -7.10
C ALA A 58 31.22 5.95 -6.89
N ASP A 59 30.95 5.60 -5.63
CA ASP A 59 29.75 4.86 -5.25
C ASP A 59 28.50 5.64 -5.65
N LYS A 60 27.51 4.91 -6.17
CA LYS A 60 26.24 5.51 -6.58
C LYS A 60 25.31 5.56 -5.38
N GLN A 61 24.87 6.77 -5.02
CA GLN A 61 23.83 6.96 -4.02
C GLN A 61 22.44 6.86 -4.68
N ILE A 62 21.54 6.14 -4.02
CA ILE A 62 20.14 5.99 -4.42
C ILE A 62 19.28 6.49 -3.27
N HIS A 63 18.60 7.62 -3.48
CA HIS A 63 17.66 8.17 -2.50
C HIS A 63 16.28 7.51 -2.70
N ALA A 64 15.97 6.54 -1.84
CA ALA A 64 14.71 5.81 -1.89
C ALA A 64 13.56 6.55 -1.18
N CYS A 65 13.86 7.35 -0.15
CA CYS A 65 12.92 8.26 0.48
C CYS A 65 13.62 9.60 0.74
N ARG A 66 12.93 10.72 0.54
CA ARG A 66 13.48 12.08 0.61
C ARG A 66 12.52 12.98 1.37
N GLY A 67 12.60 12.99 2.70
CA GLY A 67 11.71 13.81 3.55
C GLY A 67 10.23 13.45 3.38
N VAL A 68 9.90 12.16 3.52
CA VAL A 68 8.52 11.66 3.42
C VAL A 68 7.79 11.94 4.72
N ASP A 69 6.74 12.77 4.63
CA ASP A 69 5.82 13.10 5.70
C ASP A 69 4.45 12.47 5.40
N LEU A 70 4.01 11.53 6.24
CA LEU A 70 2.76 10.80 6.05
C LEU A 70 2.06 10.59 7.39
N LYS A 71 0.74 10.68 7.37
CA LYS A 71 -0.12 10.49 8.54
C LYS A 71 -1.19 9.48 8.18
N LEU A 72 -1.42 8.52 9.06
CA LEU A 72 -2.47 7.53 8.92
C LEU A 72 -3.34 7.57 10.16
N ALA A 73 -4.59 7.96 9.98
CA ALA A 73 -5.62 7.88 11.00
C ALA A 73 -6.00 6.42 11.30
N ARG A 74 -6.38 6.14 12.54
CA ARG A 74 -6.85 4.81 12.94
C ARG A 74 -8.14 4.44 12.20
N GLY A 75 -8.23 3.18 11.79
CA GLY A 75 -9.39 2.66 11.06
C GLY A 75 -9.47 3.12 9.61
N LYS A 76 -8.46 3.87 9.13
CA LYS A 76 -8.41 4.41 7.78
C LYS A 76 -7.36 3.72 6.92
N THR A 77 -7.40 3.99 5.62
CA THR A 77 -6.45 3.50 4.64
C THR A 77 -5.70 4.66 3.99
N LEU A 78 -4.38 4.71 4.20
CA LEU A 78 -3.46 5.56 3.45
C LEU A 78 -2.80 4.72 2.38
N ALA A 79 -2.97 5.08 1.12
CA ALA A 79 -2.31 4.41 0.01
C ALA A 79 -1.11 5.22 -0.51
N ILE A 80 -0.03 4.52 -0.89
CA ILE A 80 1.06 5.08 -1.69
C ILE A 80 1.02 4.47 -3.08
N VAL A 81 0.99 5.35 -4.07
CA VAL A 81 1.01 4.98 -5.50
C VAL A 81 2.23 5.57 -6.19
N GLY A 82 2.70 4.91 -7.24
CA GLY A 82 3.78 5.40 -8.09
C GLY A 82 4.46 4.27 -8.83
N GLU A 83 5.36 4.61 -9.76
CA GLU A 83 6.08 3.61 -10.54
C GLU A 83 6.97 2.68 -9.70
N SER A 84 7.37 1.56 -10.31
CA SER A 84 8.38 0.68 -9.73
C SER A 84 9.67 1.45 -9.43
N GLY A 85 10.25 1.22 -8.25
CA GLY A 85 11.45 1.93 -7.81
C GLY A 85 11.23 3.36 -7.31
N SER A 86 9.99 3.84 -7.14
CA SER A 86 9.72 5.17 -6.60
C SER A 86 10.02 5.33 -5.11
N GLY A 87 10.14 4.23 -4.36
CA GLY A 87 10.48 4.20 -2.93
C GLY A 87 9.40 3.65 -1.98
N LYS A 88 8.23 3.25 -2.51
CA LYS A 88 7.06 2.80 -1.72
C LYS A 88 7.38 1.68 -0.74
N THR A 89 7.97 0.58 -1.22
CA THR A 89 8.36 -0.57 -0.38
C THR A 89 9.37 -0.18 0.69
N THR A 90 10.30 0.74 0.39
CA THR A 90 11.25 1.26 1.40
C THR A 90 10.51 2.04 2.50
N ALA A 91 9.56 2.92 2.13
CA ALA A 91 8.73 3.64 3.09
C ALA A 91 7.92 2.68 4.00
N ALA A 92 7.32 1.63 3.43
CA ALA A 92 6.63 0.57 4.18
C ALA A 92 7.54 -0.16 5.18
N ARG A 93 8.73 -0.56 4.74
CA ARG A 93 9.69 -1.27 5.61
C ARG A 93 10.19 -0.38 6.75
N ILE A 94 10.36 0.91 6.49
CA ILE A 94 10.69 1.90 7.52
C ILE A 94 9.52 2.05 8.49
N ALA A 95 8.27 2.17 8.01
CA ALA A 95 7.10 2.23 8.87
C ALA A 95 6.98 1.02 9.83
N LEU A 96 7.39 -0.17 9.38
CA LEU A 96 7.41 -1.41 10.18
C LEU A 96 8.69 -1.60 11.02
N GLY A 97 9.63 -0.66 11.00
CA GLY A 97 10.90 -0.81 11.72
C GLY A 97 11.79 -1.94 11.23
N ALA A 98 11.53 -2.46 10.02
CA ALA A 98 12.35 -3.47 9.33
C ALA A 98 13.60 -2.82 8.69
N GLU A 99 13.51 -1.54 8.36
CA GLU A 99 14.64 -0.72 7.94
C GLU A 99 14.75 0.54 8.79
N LEU A 100 15.97 1.05 8.97
CA LEU A 100 16.21 2.31 9.68
C LEU A 100 16.16 3.49 8.69
N PRO A 101 15.49 4.61 9.03
CA PRO A 101 15.60 5.85 8.28
C PRO A 101 17.00 6.46 8.46
N ASP A 102 17.35 7.37 7.56
CA ASP A 102 18.51 8.24 7.72
C ASP A 102 18.29 9.20 8.91
N PRO A 103 19.36 9.77 9.51
CA PRO A 103 19.24 10.69 10.64
C PRO A 103 18.29 11.86 10.35
N GLY A 104 17.46 12.21 11.35
CA GLY A 104 16.46 13.28 11.25
C GLY A 104 15.05 12.80 10.90
N GLY A 105 14.89 11.59 10.35
CA GLY A 105 13.59 10.98 10.14
C GLY A 105 13.05 10.29 11.40
N GLU A 106 11.76 10.43 11.66
CA GLU A 106 11.06 9.80 12.79
C GLU A 106 9.83 9.03 12.30
N VAL A 107 9.60 7.84 12.86
CA VAL A 107 8.35 7.09 12.69
C VAL A 107 7.75 6.86 14.06
N LEU A 108 6.52 7.32 14.23
CA LEU A 108 5.73 7.21 15.45
C LEU A 108 4.57 6.25 15.26
N PHE A 109 4.34 5.39 16.23
CA PHE A 109 3.21 4.46 16.27
C PHE A 109 2.41 4.63 17.56
N CYS A 110 1.09 4.74 17.46
CA CYS A 110 0.19 4.90 18.60
C CYS A 110 -0.65 3.63 18.81
N THR A 111 -0.50 2.99 19.96
CA THR A 111 -1.17 1.73 20.31
C THR A 111 -2.65 1.89 20.62
N ALA A 112 -3.05 3.05 21.14
CA ALA A 112 -4.44 3.40 21.40
C ALA A 112 -4.64 4.91 21.33
N GLN A 113 -5.91 5.32 21.21
CA GLN A 113 -6.29 6.72 21.21
C GLN A 113 -5.92 7.37 22.56
N GLY A 114 -5.24 8.52 22.52
CA GLY A 114 -4.83 9.26 23.71
C GLY A 114 -3.59 8.71 24.43
N GLU A 115 -2.95 7.66 23.91
CA GLU A 115 -1.64 7.21 24.40
C GLU A 115 -0.50 7.94 23.69
N ASP A 116 0.63 8.08 24.39
CA ASP A 116 1.83 8.68 23.82
C ASP A 116 2.38 7.84 22.65
N PRO A 117 2.74 8.48 21.51
CA PRO A 117 3.33 7.77 20.39
C PRO A 117 4.69 7.15 20.76
N ILE A 118 4.94 5.94 20.27
CA ILE A 118 6.20 5.25 20.46
C ILE A 118 7.07 5.41 19.20
N PRO A 119 8.32 5.88 19.32
CA PRO A 119 9.24 5.93 18.18
C PRO A 119 9.67 4.53 17.75
N VAL A 120 9.22 4.09 16.57
CA VAL A 120 9.36 2.71 16.05
C VAL A 120 10.84 2.25 16.01
N HIS A 121 11.75 3.14 15.64
CA HIS A 121 13.17 2.81 15.50
C HIS A 121 13.97 2.89 16.80
N GLN A 122 13.37 3.38 17.89
CA GLN A 122 14.01 3.52 19.21
C GLN A 122 13.40 2.59 20.25
N MET A 123 12.52 1.68 19.84
CA MET A 123 11.87 0.70 20.71
C MET A 123 12.89 -0.22 21.39
N THR A 124 12.70 -0.43 22.70
CA THR A 124 13.33 -1.54 23.43
C THR A 124 12.90 -2.89 22.83
N ARG A 125 13.62 -3.96 23.18
CA ARG A 125 13.26 -5.32 22.70
C ARG A 125 11.82 -5.70 23.04
N ALA A 126 11.35 -5.38 24.25
CA ALA A 126 9.99 -5.69 24.68
C ALA A 126 8.95 -4.89 23.89
N GLN A 127 9.17 -3.59 23.69
CA GLN A 127 8.32 -2.73 22.87
C GLN A 127 8.28 -3.22 21.42
N ARG A 128 9.43 -3.59 20.84
CA ARG A 128 9.51 -4.13 19.48
C ARG A 128 8.69 -5.41 19.32
N THR A 129 8.78 -6.34 20.28
CA THR A 129 7.96 -7.56 20.26
C THR A 129 6.46 -7.27 20.39
N ALA A 130 6.07 -6.28 21.20
CA ALA A 130 4.67 -5.85 21.30
C ALA A 130 4.18 -5.18 20.02
N PHE A 131 4.98 -4.28 19.44
CA PHE A 131 4.72 -3.60 18.17
C PHE A 131 4.56 -4.60 17.03
N GLN A 132 5.43 -5.60 16.93
CA GLN A 132 5.31 -6.67 15.93
C GLN A 132 3.99 -7.43 16.03
N ARG A 133 3.31 -7.50 17.18
CA ARG A 133 1.96 -8.10 17.24
C ARG A 133 0.89 -7.16 16.68
N LYS A 134 1.10 -5.85 16.78
CA LYS A 134 0.13 -4.81 16.42
C LYS A 134 0.26 -4.31 14.98
N ALA A 135 1.44 -4.41 14.40
CA ALA A 135 1.73 -4.01 13.02
C ALA A 135 2.27 -5.21 12.24
N GLN A 136 1.54 -5.58 11.19
CA GLN A 136 1.83 -6.76 10.35
C GLN A 136 1.98 -6.37 8.88
N MET A 137 2.51 -7.28 8.07
CA MET A 137 2.74 -7.07 6.64
C MET A 137 2.10 -8.17 5.81
N VAL A 138 1.43 -7.78 4.72
CA VAL A 138 1.02 -8.65 3.63
C VAL A 138 1.95 -8.33 2.45
N PHE A 139 2.74 -9.33 2.04
CA PHE A 139 3.77 -9.18 1.01
C PHE A 139 3.20 -9.34 -0.41
N GLN A 140 3.88 -8.74 -1.39
CA GLN A 140 3.55 -8.77 -2.82
C GLN A 140 3.42 -10.18 -3.39
N ASP A 141 4.35 -11.07 -3.05
CA ASP A 141 4.32 -12.45 -3.52
C ASP A 141 3.89 -13.40 -2.39
N PRO A 142 2.64 -13.90 -2.42
CA PRO A 142 2.17 -14.84 -1.42
C PRO A 142 2.95 -16.17 -1.46
N TYR A 143 3.57 -16.53 -2.60
CA TYR A 143 4.35 -17.75 -2.73
C TYR A 143 5.64 -17.71 -1.93
N SER A 144 6.42 -16.63 -2.05
CA SER A 144 7.64 -16.46 -1.24
C SER A 144 7.35 -16.24 0.24
N SER A 145 6.18 -15.68 0.59
CA SER A 145 5.79 -15.45 1.99
C SER A 145 5.38 -16.72 2.74
N LEU A 146 4.98 -17.79 2.03
CA LEU A 146 4.57 -19.07 2.60
C LEU A 146 5.62 -20.15 2.30
N SER A 147 6.21 -20.73 3.34
CA SER A 147 7.16 -21.83 3.18
C SER A 147 6.50 -23.02 2.48
N PRO A 148 6.99 -23.49 1.31
CA PRO A 148 6.38 -24.59 0.57
C PRO A 148 6.48 -25.93 1.31
N ARG A 149 7.32 -26.00 2.36
CA ARG A 149 7.56 -27.18 3.18
C ARG A 149 6.68 -27.23 4.44
N MET A 150 5.93 -26.17 4.73
CA MET A 150 5.03 -26.12 5.88
C MET A 150 3.60 -26.35 5.44
N ARG A 151 2.81 -27.01 6.29
CA ARG A 151 1.36 -27.06 6.10
C ARG A 151 0.77 -25.69 6.41
N ILE A 152 -0.43 -25.42 5.88
CA ILE A 152 -1.13 -24.16 6.15
C ILE A 152 -1.36 -23.95 7.65
N GLN A 153 -1.71 -25.02 8.38
CA GLN A 153 -1.83 -24.95 9.83
C GLN A 153 -0.55 -24.40 10.48
N ASP A 154 0.60 -25.00 10.16
CA ASP A 154 1.88 -24.62 10.78
C ASP A 154 2.28 -23.20 10.38
N ALA A 155 2.04 -22.80 9.12
CA ALA A 155 2.31 -21.45 8.64
C ALA A 155 1.44 -20.38 9.32
N MET A 156 0.20 -20.73 9.68
CA MET A 156 -0.73 -19.85 10.39
C MET A 156 -0.50 -19.82 11.90
N THR A 157 -0.10 -20.93 12.53
CA THR A 157 0.17 -20.95 13.98
C THR A 157 1.55 -20.42 14.33
N GLU A 158 2.51 -20.43 13.40
CA GLU A 158 3.89 -19.94 13.62
C GLU A 158 3.96 -18.54 14.27
N PRO A 159 3.21 -17.51 13.83
CA PRO A 159 3.21 -16.21 14.53
C PRO A 159 2.78 -16.32 16.00
N LEU A 160 1.75 -17.13 16.30
CA LEU A 160 1.28 -17.33 17.67
C LEU A 160 2.32 -18.06 18.52
N GLU A 161 2.98 -19.06 17.96
CA GLU A 161 4.04 -19.83 18.60
C GLU A 161 5.25 -18.94 18.95
N ILE A 162 5.73 -18.14 17.98
CA ILE A 162 6.83 -17.18 18.16
C ILE A 162 6.52 -16.21 19.30
N HIS A 163 5.27 -15.73 19.36
CA HIS A 163 4.84 -14.78 20.37
C HIS A 163 4.31 -15.44 21.66
N ARG A 164 4.33 -16.78 21.77
CA ARG A 164 3.85 -17.56 22.92
C ARG A 164 2.40 -17.23 23.31
N ILE A 165 1.51 -17.18 22.32
CA ILE A 165 0.09 -16.85 22.49
C ILE A 165 -0.74 -18.13 22.36
N GLY A 166 -1.53 -18.42 23.40
CA GLY A 166 -2.44 -19.57 23.43
C GLY A 166 -1.75 -20.93 23.50
N SER A 167 -2.55 -21.96 23.75
CA SER A 167 -2.18 -23.37 23.66
C SER A 167 -2.23 -23.87 22.21
N VAL A 168 -1.61 -25.02 21.93
CA VAL A 168 -1.64 -25.64 20.59
C VAL A 168 -3.07 -25.90 20.09
N SER A 169 -4.01 -26.21 20.99
CA SER A 169 -5.42 -26.39 20.59
C SER A 169 -6.05 -25.06 20.18
N GLU A 170 -5.92 -24.03 21.02
CA GLU A 170 -6.47 -22.70 20.76
C GLU A 170 -5.88 -22.08 19.47
N GLN A 171 -4.59 -22.30 19.21
CA GLN A 171 -3.93 -21.85 17.98
C GLN A 171 -4.54 -22.50 16.74
N ARG A 172 -4.84 -23.80 16.80
CA ARG A 172 -5.48 -24.54 15.70
C ARG A 172 -6.91 -24.10 15.47
N ASP A 173 -7.67 -23.91 16.55
CA ASP A 173 -9.05 -23.44 16.49
C ASP A 173 -9.12 -22.03 15.89
N LYS A 174 -8.22 -21.13 16.33
CA LYS A 174 -8.08 -19.80 15.73
C LYS A 174 -7.69 -19.86 14.25
N ALA A 175 -6.79 -20.76 13.86
CA ALA A 175 -6.41 -20.92 12.46
C ALA A 175 -7.59 -21.42 11.59
N ALA A 176 -8.41 -22.33 12.12
CA ALA A 176 -9.61 -22.82 11.46
C ALA A 176 -10.66 -21.70 11.28
N GLU A 177 -10.88 -20.88 12.31
CA GLU A 177 -11.78 -19.74 12.25
C GLU A 177 -11.29 -18.69 11.25
N MET A 178 -9.99 -18.39 11.25
CA MET A 178 -9.41 -17.40 10.36
C MET A 178 -9.50 -17.83 8.88
N LEU A 179 -9.35 -19.12 8.57
CA LEU A 179 -9.60 -19.63 7.21
C LEU A 179 -11.03 -19.34 6.76
N GLN A 180 -12.01 -19.59 7.62
CA GLN A 180 -13.42 -19.33 7.32
C GLN A 180 -13.67 -17.84 7.09
N ARG A 181 -13.08 -16.97 7.92
CA ARG A 181 -13.16 -15.50 7.76
C ARG A 181 -12.62 -15.03 6.42
N VAL A 182 -11.55 -15.64 5.89
CA VAL A 182 -11.04 -15.30 4.55
C VAL A 182 -11.71 -16.07 3.41
N GLY A 183 -12.82 -16.79 3.69
CA GLY A 183 -13.61 -17.50 2.69
C GLY A 183 -13.00 -18.83 2.23
N LEU A 184 -12.20 -19.49 3.08
CA LEU A 184 -11.62 -20.80 2.84
C LEU A 184 -12.14 -21.83 3.85
N ASN A 185 -12.21 -23.09 3.45
CA ASN A 185 -12.68 -24.15 4.34
C ASN A 185 -11.59 -24.57 5.34
N SER A 186 -11.98 -24.88 6.58
CA SER A 186 -11.05 -25.26 7.64
C SER A 186 -10.38 -26.63 7.41
N ASP A 187 -10.95 -27.51 6.59
CA ASP A 187 -10.33 -28.78 6.18
C ASP A 187 -9.01 -28.56 5.40
N MET A 188 -8.83 -27.36 4.84
CA MET A 188 -7.66 -26.97 4.07
C MET A 188 -6.41 -26.77 4.93
N LEU A 189 -6.50 -26.69 6.26
CA LEU A 189 -5.37 -26.54 7.19
C LEU A 189 -4.25 -27.57 6.98
N LYS A 190 -4.64 -28.80 6.61
CA LYS A 190 -3.70 -29.92 6.45
C LYS A 190 -2.96 -29.90 5.10
N ARG A 191 -3.38 -29.03 4.18
CA ARG A 191 -2.81 -28.92 2.83
C ARG A 191 -1.51 -28.11 2.87
N TYR A 192 -0.76 -28.16 1.78
CA TYR A 192 0.45 -27.38 1.56
C TYR A 192 0.16 -26.22 0.59
N PRO A 193 0.96 -25.12 0.61
CA PRO A 193 0.72 -23.94 -0.22
C PRO A 193 0.54 -24.22 -1.72
N HIS A 194 1.24 -25.23 -2.27
CA HIS A 194 1.16 -25.57 -3.68
C HIS A 194 -0.24 -26.07 -4.12
N ALA A 195 -1.10 -26.48 -3.17
CA ALA A 195 -2.46 -26.96 -3.45
C ALA A 195 -3.51 -25.85 -3.64
N PHE A 196 -3.10 -24.57 -3.54
CA PHE A 196 -4.00 -23.41 -3.60
C PHE A 196 -3.78 -22.59 -4.87
N SER A 197 -4.84 -21.95 -5.38
CA SER A 197 -4.75 -20.95 -6.46
C SER A 197 -4.06 -19.66 -5.98
N GLY A 198 -3.67 -18.78 -6.90
CA GLY A 198 -3.05 -17.49 -6.56
C GLY A 198 -3.89 -16.67 -5.58
N GLY A 199 -5.18 -16.47 -5.88
CA GLY A 199 -6.11 -15.77 -4.99
C GLY A 199 -6.29 -16.44 -3.62
N GLN A 200 -6.35 -17.78 -3.58
CA GLN A 200 -6.42 -18.50 -2.30
C GLN A 200 -5.14 -18.32 -1.49
N ARG A 201 -3.96 -18.30 -2.12
CA ARG A 201 -2.69 -18.02 -1.43
C ARG A 201 -2.64 -16.60 -0.90
N GLN A 202 -3.20 -15.63 -1.62
CA GLN A 202 -3.30 -14.26 -1.13
C GLN A 202 -4.20 -14.17 0.10
N ARG A 203 -5.37 -14.82 0.08
CA ARG A 203 -6.25 -14.96 1.25
C ARG A 203 -5.53 -15.60 2.44
N LEU A 204 -4.71 -16.62 2.20
CA LEU A 204 -3.88 -17.26 3.24
C LEU A 204 -2.79 -16.31 3.79
N SER A 205 -2.17 -15.49 2.95
CA SER A 205 -1.20 -14.48 3.36
C SER A 205 -1.84 -13.44 4.28
N ILE A 206 -3.04 -12.94 3.91
CA ILE A 206 -3.85 -12.04 4.74
C ILE A 206 -4.23 -12.73 6.06
N ALA A 207 -4.77 -13.95 5.99
CA ALA A 207 -5.13 -14.75 7.17
C ALA A 207 -3.96 -14.89 8.15
N ARG A 208 -2.76 -15.19 7.65
CA ARG A 208 -1.55 -15.31 8.46
C ARG A 208 -1.19 -14.00 9.16
N ALA A 209 -1.23 -12.87 8.46
CA ALA A 209 -1.00 -11.54 9.06
C ALA A 209 -2.04 -11.21 10.14
N MET A 210 -3.29 -11.68 9.97
CA MET A 210 -4.37 -11.47 10.94
C MET A 210 -4.26 -12.33 12.20
N MET A 211 -3.41 -13.36 12.25
CA MET A 211 -3.35 -14.30 13.37
C MET A 211 -3.00 -13.65 14.71
N LEU A 212 -2.31 -12.50 14.70
CA LEU A 212 -1.92 -11.76 15.91
C LEU A 212 -2.92 -10.66 16.33
N ASP A 213 -4.07 -10.57 15.66
CA ASP A 213 -5.06 -9.50 15.84
C ASP A 213 -4.41 -8.09 15.76
N PRO A 214 -3.76 -7.77 14.61
CA PRO A 214 -3.08 -6.50 14.44
C PRO A 214 -4.08 -5.33 14.44
N GLN A 215 -3.56 -4.11 14.57
CA GLN A 215 -4.32 -2.86 14.35
C GLN A 215 -3.90 -2.17 13.05
N LEU A 216 -2.66 -2.40 12.61
CA LEU A 216 -2.08 -1.86 11.38
C LEU A 216 -1.61 -3.02 10.49
N ILE A 217 -2.00 -2.98 9.21
CA ILE A 217 -1.44 -3.88 8.20
C ILE A 217 -0.85 -3.06 7.07
N VAL A 218 0.41 -3.35 6.75
CA VAL A 218 1.07 -2.82 5.56
C VAL A 218 0.86 -3.80 4.42
N CYS A 219 0.20 -3.35 3.36
CA CYS A 219 -0.09 -4.16 2.19
C CYS A 219 0.84 -3.73 1.06
N ASP A 220 1.84 -4.55 0.72
CA ASP A 220 2.77 -4.25 -0.37
C ASP A 220 2.32 -4.94 -1.66
N GLU A 221 1.62 -4.22 -2.54
CA GLU A 221 1.07 -4.72 -3.79
C GLU A 221 0.26 -6.04 -3.65
N PRO A 222 -0.78 -6.08 -2.79
CA PRO A 222 -1.47 -7.32 -2.44
C PRO A 222 -2.29 -7.95 -3.59
N THR A 223 -2.44 -7.27 -4.73
CA THR A 223 -3.27 -7.72 -5.86
C THR A 223 -2.55 -7.75 -7.20
N SER A 224 -1.25 -7.39 -7.27
CA SER A 224 -0.53 -7.15 -8.53
C SER A 224 -0.40 -8.37 -9.45
N ALA A 225 -0.47 -9.59 -8.91
CA ALA A 225 -0.35 -10.84 -9.66
C ALA A 225 -1.69 -11.59 -9.85
N LEU A 226 -2.82 -10.92 -9.60
CA LEU A 226 -4.15 -11.52 -9.61
C LEU A 226 -4.97 -11.05 -10.81
N ASP A 227 -5.87 -11.91 -11.28
CA ASP A 227 -6.88 -11.47 -12.25
C ASP A 227 -7.85 -10.46 -11.61
N VAL A 228 -8.50 -9.66 -12.46
CA VAL A 228 -9.38 -8.57 -12.04
C VAL A 228 -10.51 -9.04 -11.10
N SER A 229 -11.07 -10.23 -11.35
CA SER A 229 -12.16 -10.77 -10.52
C SER A 229 -11.67 -11.20 -9.13
N VAL A 230 -10.47 -11.77 -9.04
CA VAL A 230 -9.85 -12.16 -7.77
C VAL A 230 -9.34 -10.94 -7.03
N GLN A 231 -8.80 -9.93 -7.72
CA GLN A 231 -8.42 -8.65 -7.13
C GLN A 231 -9.60 -8.01 -6.40
N GLU A 232 -10.77 -7.91 -7.06
CA GLU A 232 -11.99 -7.36 -6.46
C GLU A 232 -12.41 -8.11 -5.18
N GLN A 233 -12.32 -9.44 -5.20
CA GLN A 233 -12.59 -10.26 -4.03
C GLN A 233 -11.60 -10.01 -2.88
N ILE A 234 -10.32 -9.77 -3.18
CA ILE A 234 -9.30 -9.49 -2.16
C ILE A 234 -9.52 -8.11 -1.54
N LEU A 235 -9.79 -7.11 -2.36
CA LEU A 235 -10.08 -5.76 -1.89
C LEU A 235 -11.35 -5.73 -1.03
N THR A 236 -12.41 -6.41 -1.47
CA THR A 236 -13.63 -6.61 -0.66
C THR A 236 -13.34 -7.32 0.67
N LEU A 237 -12.46 -8.32 0.68
CA LEU A 237 -12.05 -8.98 1.92
C LEU A 237 -11.35 -8.01 2.88
N LEU A 238 -10.43 -7.18 2.37
CA LEU A 238 -9.72 -6.20 3.18
C LEU A 238 -10.68 -5.16 3.78
N GLU A 239 -11.62 -4.63 3.01
CA GLU A 239 -12.65 -3.70 3.52
C GLU A 239 -13.49 -4.33 4.63
N ASN A 240 -13.98 -5.56 4.42
CA ASN A 240 -14.75 -6.26 5.46
C ASN A 240 -13.94 -6.48 6.74
N LEU A 241 -12.63 -6.74 6.63
CA LEU A 241 -11.73 -6.87 7.78
C LEU A 241 -11.50 -5.52 8.46
N GLN A 242 -11.34 -4.44 7.69
CA GLN A 242 -11.23 -3.08 8.21
C GLN A 242 -12.48 -2.68 9.00
N ASP A 243 -13.67 -2.84 8.42
CA ASP A 243 -14.92 -2.45 9.05
C ASP A 243 -15.21 -3.27 10.32
N SER A 244 -14.97 -4.57 10.28
CA SER A 244 -15.28 -5.47 11.41
C SER A 244 -14.30 -5.38 12.56
N LEU A 245 -13.05 -4.96 12.31
CA LEU A 245 -11.96 -4.98 13.30
C LEU A 245 -11.32 -3.61 13.55
N ASN A 246 -11.81 -2.56 12.91
CA ASN A 246 -11.22 -1.21 12.92
C ASN A 246 -9.73 -1.22 12.55
N LEU A 247 -9.37 -2.02 11.52
CA LEU A 247 -7.99 -2.10 11.03
C LEU A 247 -7.62 -0.83 10.28
N SER A 248 -6.34 -0.49 10.34
CA SER A 248 -5.78 0.58 9.52
C SER A 248 -4.87 -0.04 8.46
N TYR A 249 -4.92 0.49 7.24
CA TYR A 249 -4.08 0.01 6.15
C TYR A 249 -3.07 1.07 5.70
N PHE A 250 -1.82 0.64 5.60
CA PHE A 250 -0.82 1.35 4.82
C PHE A 250 -0.62 0.59 3.52
N PHE A 251 -1.32 1.03 2.49
CA PHE A 251 -1.49 0.28 1.25
C PHE A 251 -0.50 0.75 0.18
N ILE A 252 0.14 -0.15 -0.54
CA ILE A 252 1.05 0.18 -1.64
C ILE A 252 0.53 -0.46 -2.91
N SER A 253 0.47 0.34 -3.96
CA SER A 253 0.12 -0.11 -5.31
C SER A 253 0.93 0.65 -6.35
N HIS A 254 0.96 0.13 -7.57
CA HIS A 254 1.32 0.91 -8.76
C HIS A 254 0.09 1.26 -9.61
N ASP A 255 -1.07 0.69 -9.28
CA ASP A 255 -2.35 0.93 -9.97
C ASP A 255 -3.18 1.94 -9.17
N LEU A 256 -3.52 3.06 -9.81
CA LEU A 256 -4.28 4.14 -9.18
C LEU A 256 -5.75 3.75 -8.96
N ALA A 257 -6.40 3.01 -9.87
CA ALA A 257 -7.78 2.58 -9.69
C ALA A 257 -7.94 1.58 -8.53
N VAL A 258 -6.93 0.73 -8.31
CA VAL A 258 -6.91 -0.15 -7.12
C VAL A 258 -6.91 0.67 -5.84
N VAL A 259 -6.08 1.71 -5.76
CA VAL A 259 -6.06 2.55 -4.56
C VAL A 259 -7.32 3.40 -4.44
N ALA A 260 -7.90 3.84 -5.55
CA ALA A 260 -9.17 4.57 -5.58
C ALA A 260 -10.30 3.84 -4.85
N ARG A 261 -10.29 2.51 -5.00
CA ARG A 261 -11.35 1.66 -4.46
C ARG A 261 -11.29 1.53 -2.93
N ILE A 262 -10.09 1.49 -2.34
CA ILE A 262 -9.89 1.08 -0.94
C ILE A 262 -9.33 2.19 -0.03
N ALA A 263 -8.73 3.24 -0.61
CA ALA A 263 -8.03 4.26 0.15
C ALA A 263 -8.95 5.40 0.59
N ASP A 264 -8.76 5.90 1.81
CA ASP A 264 -9.33 7.17 2.25
C ASP A 264 -8.45 8.35 1.80
N GLU A 265 -7.14 8.15 1.72
CA GLU A 265 -6.18 9.14 1.22
C GLU A 265 -5.08 8.45 0.40
N VAL A 266 -4.63 9.13 -0.66
CA VAL A 266 -3.62 8.61 -1.57
C VAL A 266 -2.44 9.60 -1.61
N ALA A 267 -1.23 9.08 -1.46
CA ALA A 267 0.03 9.80 -1.63
C ALA A 267 0.76 9.28 -2.88
N VAL A 268 0.92 10.14 -3.88
CA VAL A 268 1.62 9.86 -5.13
C VAL A 268 3.12 10.07 -4.90
N MET A 269 3.91 9.03 -5.15
CA MET A 269 5.34 9.00 -4.89
C MET A 269 6.16 8.88 -6.18
N ARG A 270 7.14 9.77 -6.35
CA ARG A 270 8.09 9.79 -7.48
C ARG A 270 9.50 10.05 -6.95
N ARG A 271 10.47 9.19 -7.31
CA ARG A 271 11.90 9.36 -6.98
C ARG A 271 12.16 9.70 -5.50
N GLY A 272 11.50 8.99 -4.59
CA GLY A 272 11.67 9.19 -3.15
C GLY A 272 10.82 10.31 -2.54
N LEU A 273 10.08 11.07 -3.34
CA LEU A 273 9.30 12.23 -2.90
C LEU A 273 7.80 11.97 -3.02
N ILE A 274 7.03 12.43 -2.04
CA ILE A 274 5.59 12.63 -2.20
C ILE A 274 5.39 13.87 -3.06
N VAL A 275 4.82 13.69 -4.25
CA VAL A 275 4.60 14.79 -5.22
C VAL A 275 3.19 15.34 -5.17
N GLU A 276 2.23 14.52 -4.73
CA GLU A 276 0.84 14.91 -4.55
C GLU A 276 0.20 14.00 -3.50
N GLN A 277 -0.66 14.55 -2.65
CA GLN A 277 -1.40 13.79 -1.65
C GLN A 277 -2.79 14.41 -1.49
N ALA A 278 -3.83 13.61 -1.66
CA ALA A 278 -5.22 14.02 -1.48
C ALA A 278 -6.14 12.79 -1.33
N PRO A 279 -7.42 12.99 -0.96
CA PRO A 279 -8.45 11.96 -1.14
C PRO A 279 -8.48 11.46 -2.60
N PRO A 280 -8.83 10.19 -2.84
CA PRO A 280 -8.82 9.63 -4.19
C PRO A 280 -9.62 10.47 -5.19
N GLU A 281 -10.83 10.89 -4.84
CA GLU A 281 -11.71 11.66 -5.73
C GLU A 281 -11.02 12.94 -6.22
N THR A 282 -10.35 13.64 -5.30
CA THR A 282 -9.61 14.87 -5.64
C THR A 282 -8.47 14.58 -6.61
N LEU A 283 -7.71 13.50 -6.38
CA LEU A 283 -6.63 13.13 -7.31
C LEU A 283 -7.16 12.73 -8.68
N PHE A 284 -8.31 12.04 -8.75
CA PHE A 284 -8.86 11.56 -10.02
C PHE A 284 -9.46 12.68 -10.87
N TYR A 285 -10.21 13.61 -10.28
CA TYR A 285 -10.90 14.67 -11.04
C TYR A 285 -10.15 15.99 -11.10
N ASN A 286 -9.34 16.30 -10.10
CA ASN A 286 -8.58 17.53 -10.02
C ASN A 286 -7.07 17.30 -9.78
N PRO A 287 -6.39 16.38 -10.50
CA PRO A 287 -4.95 16.20 -10.33
C PRO A 287 -4.21 17.48 -10.68
N ARG A 288 -3.33 17.94 -9.81
CA ARG A 288 -2.54 19.17 -10.02
C ARG A 288 -1.18 18.83 -10.60
N HIS A 289 -0.49 17.82 -10.07
CA HIS A 289 0.88 17.52 -10.44
C HIS A 289 0.96 16.82 -11.82
N PRO A 290 1.88 17.21 -12.72
CA PRO A 290 2.02 16.60 -14.06
C PRO A 290 2.22 15.08 -14.02
N TYR A 291 2.98 14.58 -13.03
CA TYR A 291 3.17 13.14 -12.82
C TYR A 291 1.85 12.41 -12.50
N THR A 292 1.02 12.94 -11.62
CA THR A 292 -0.28 12.35 -11.26
C THR A 292 -1.21 12.31 -12.46
N LYS A 293 -1.25 13.40 -13.24
CA LYS A 293 -1.99 13.46 -14.52
C LYS A 293 -1.56 12.35 -15.48
N ALA A 294 -0.25 12.13 -15.63
CA ALA A 294 0.27 11.06 -16.47
C ALA A 294 -0.05 9.66 -15.93
N LEU A 295 -0.02 9.43 -14.62
CA LEU A 295 -0.42 8.14 -14.03
C LEU A 295 -1.89 7.82 -14.33
N ILE A 296 -2.78 8.81 -14.16
CA ILE A 296 -4.20 8.67 -14.48
C ILE A 296 -4.39 8.43 -15.98
N ALA A 297 -3.74 9.23 -16.83
CA ALA A 297 -3.85 9.09 -18.28
C ALA A 297 -3.29 7.76 -18.81
N ALA A 298 -2.36 7.13 -18.10
CA ALA A 298 -1.79 5.83 -18.47
C ALA A 298 -2.71 4.65 -18.13
N GLN A 299 -3.76 4.87 -17.35
CA GLN A 299 -4.69 3.82 -16.95
C GLN A 299 -5.61 3.44 -18.12
N PRO A 300 -5.59 2.19 -18.58
CA PRO A 300 -6.46 1.75 -19.66
C PRO A 300 -7.91 1.63 -19.16
N GLU A 301 -8.82 2.36 -19.80
CA GLU A 301 -10.26 2.16 -19.64
C GLU A 301 -10.81 1.32 -20.80
N PRO A 302 -11.76 0.40 -20.56
CA PRO A 302 -12.40 -0.38 -21.62
C PRO A 302 -13.42 0.46 -22.42
N ASP A 303 -13.11 1.72 -22.72
CA ASP A 303 -13.89 2.63 -23.55
C ASP A 303 -13.12 3.02 -24.82
N ILE A 304 -13.68 2.68 -25.99
CA ILE A 304 -13.08 3.01 -27.30
C ILE A 304 -13.07 4.53 -27.53
N ASN A 305 -13.98 5.28 -26.91
CA ASN A 305 -14.09 6.73 -27.11
C ASN A 305 -13.13 7.53 -26.22
N ARG A 306 -12.46 6.86 -25.28
CA ARG A 306 -11.46 7.45 -24.39
C ARG A 306 -10.09 6.77 -24.60
N PRO A 307 -9.46 6.96 -25.77
CA PRO A 307 -8.15 6.39 -26.01
C PRO A 307 -7.11 6.96 -25.03
N ILE A 308 -6.13 6.13 -24.67
CA ILE A 308 -4.99 6.55 -23.84
C ILE A 308 -4.29 7.73 -24.51
N ASP A 309 -4.17 8.85 -23.78
CA ASP A 309 -3.41 10.01 -24.24
C ASP A 309 -1.91 9.76 -24.05
N LEU A 310 -1.29 9.10 -25.03
CA LEU A 310 0.13 8.77 -25.03
C LEU A 310 1.04 10.00 -24.92
N GLN A 311 0.59 11.17 -25.37
CA GLN A 311 1.37 12.41 -25.26
C GLN A 311 1.39 12.88 -23.81
N MET A 312 0.24 12.94 -23.16
CA MET A 312 0.13 13.30 -21.74
C MET A 312 0.92 12.33 -20.85
N VAL A 313 0.81 11.02 -21.11
CA VAL A 313 1.58 9.99 -20.40
C VAL A 313 3.07 10.24 -20.54
N SER A 314 3.56 10.48 -21.77
CA SER A 314 4.99 10.74 -22.03
C SER A 314 5.48 12.02 -21.35
N LEU A 315 4.69 13.10 -21.41
CA LEU A 315 5.04 14.40 -20.80
C LEU A 315 5.15 14.31 -19.27
N GLY A 316 4.17 13.71 -18.60
CA GLY A 316 4.18 13.61 -17.14
C GLY A 316 5.06 12.47 -16.59
N ALA A 317 5.19 11.34 -17.31
CA ALA A 317 6.16 10.28 -16.95
C ALA A 317 7.61 10.65 -17.31
N GLY A 318 7.79 11.73 -18.07
CA GLY A 318 9.05 12.31 -18.47
C GLY A 318 9.97 12.68 -17.29
N ALA A 319 11.14 13.22 -17.65
CA ALA A 319 12.11 13.62 -16.66
C ALA A 319 11.59 14.88 -15.91
N PRO A 320 11.71 14.98 -14.57
CA PRO A 320 11.16 16.11 -13.82
C PRO A 320 11.62 17.50 -14.32
N ASP A 321 12.78 17.57 -14.96
CA ASP A 321 13.35 18.72 -15.65
C ASP A 321 12.58 19.16 -16.90
N SER A 322 11.77 18.30 -17.52
CA SER A 322 10.93 18.65 -18.66
C SER A 322 9.56 19.22 -18.28
N TRP A 323 9.18 19.21 -17.00
CA TRP A 323 7.92 19.79 -16.55
C TRP A 323 7.96 21.32 -16.52
N ASP A 324 6.77 21.90 -16.42
CA ASP A 324 6.57 23.33 -16.16
C ASP A 324 7.36 23.77 -14.93
N GLU A 325 7.81 25.03 -14.96
CA GLU A 325 8.70 25.61 -13.94
C GLU A 325 8.16 25.42 -12.51
N ALA A 326 6.84 25.50 -12.34
CA ALA A 326 6.17 25.28 -11.05
C ALA A 326 6.39 23.89 -10.46
N PHE A 327 6.57 22.84 -11.26
CA PHE A 327 6.69 21.45 -10.79
C PHE A 327 8.09 20.86 -10.95
N ARG A 328 8.96 21.57 -11.67
CA ARG A 328 10.31 21.12 -11.98
C ARG A 328 11.11 20.87 -10.69
N PHE A 329 11.74 19.70 -10.60
CA PHE A 329 12.68 19.43 -9.50
C PHE A 329 13.91 18.64 -9.96
N SER A 330 15.01 18.85 -9.25
CA SER A 330 16.28 18.16 -9.46
C SER A 330 16.76 17.54 -8.15
N ASP A 331 17.92 16.88 -8.16
CA ASP A 331 18.48 16.36 -6.92
C ASP A 331 18.90 17.45 -5.94
N THR A 332 19.17 18.67 -6.41
CA THR A 332 19.61 19.81 -5.59
C THR A 332 18.48 20.77 -5.26
N VAL A 333 17.44 20.85 -6.09
CA VAL A 333 16.32 21.77 -5.92
C VAL A 333 15.03 20.96 -5.87
N ILE A 334 14.49 20.80 -4.67
CA ILE A 334 13.24 20.10 -4.41
C ILE A 334 12.21 21.13 -3.94
N PRO A 335 11.08 21.30 -4.65
CA PRO A 335 10.00 22.18 -4.20
C PRO A 335 9.39 21.69 -2.89
N SER A 336 8.78 22.61 -2.15
CA SER A 336 8.05 22.24 -0.92
C SER A 336 6.74 21.52 -1.26
N LEU A 337 6.26 20.68 -0.35
CA LEU A 337 4.92 20.12 -0.43
C LEU A 337 3.97 21.14 0.20
N VAL A 338 3.15 21.80 -0.62
CA VAL A 338 2.25 22.88 -0.21
C VAL A 338 0.80 22.44 -0.29
N GLU A 339 -0.02 22.88 0.66
CA GLU A 339 -1.46 22.62 0.65
C GLU A 339 -2.14 23.70 -0.21
N LEU A 340 -2.64 23.31 -1.38
CA LEU A 340 -3.31 24.24 -2.31
C LEU A 340 -4.79 24.42 -1.97
N GLU A 341 -5.43 23.34 -1.53
CA GLU A 341 -6.81 23.26 -1.06
C GLU A 341 -6.83 22.37 0.19
N PRO A 342 -7.85 22.47 1.08
CA PRO A 342 -7.91 21.65 2.29
C PRO A 342 -7.77 20.15 1.99
N GLY A 343 -6.73 19.51 2.52
CA GLY A 343 -6.44 18.10 2.28
C GLY A 343 -5.80 17.78 0.93
N HIS A 344 -5.50 18.78 0.09
CA HIS A 344 -4.84 18.60 -1.20
C HIS A 344 -3.45 19.23 -1.19
N LYS A 345 -2.45 18.38 -1.01
CA LYS A 345 -1.04 18.76 -0.96
C LYS A 345 -0.37 18.45 -2.29
N VAL A 346 0.38 19.41 -2.81
CA VAL A 346 1.06 19.32 -4.10
C VAL A 346 2.48 19.83 -3.96
N ARG A 347 3.44 19.12 -4.55
CA ARG A 347 4.83 19.56 -4.55
C ARG A 347 5.07 20.51 -5.73
N CYS A 348 5.18 21.80 -5.43
CA CYS A 348 5.44 22.83 -6.43
C CYS A 348 6.18 24.03 -5.84
N HIS A 349 6.79 24.83 -6.71
CA HIS A 349 7.31 26.16 -6.39
C HIS A 349 6.13 27.13 -6.33
N VAL A 350 6.02 27.87 -5.23
CA VAL A 350 4.98 28.88 -5.00
C VAL A 350 5.55 30.27 -5.18
#